data_AF-A0A250KMT3-F1
#
_entry.id   AF-A0A250KMT3-F1
#
_cell.length_a   1.000
_cell.length_b   1.000
_cell.length_c   1.000
_cell.angle_alpha   90.00
_cell.angle_beta   90.00
_cell.angle_gamma   90.00
#
_symmetry.space_group_name_H-M   'P 1'
#
loop_
_entity.id
_entity.type
_entity.pdbx_description
1 polymer ?
#
loop_
_entity_poly.entity_id
_entity_poly.type
_entity_poly.pdbx_seq_one_letter_code
_entity_poly.pdbx_strand_id
1 'polypeptide(L)'
;MKNALGEAGPLRTAEGLNWSSVLGKAYAVSFGKSALRGERFGLFTSSGFRFATGRCTDCPVPEAALWYFRDELIAVPDGLRPITGTALFEPERNELPHPPLVWIGAPETVEHATLSEDGRFIRAPAGEIAFAVTPAIPTNRAYLDHATVAFLAKRPLRMRGVTLSHRGAPVFVARTIWPEDTRIDIAGARFEPLKERETLTTLIRAQTGGVTGTFAAWVLWERHLGQPRRWAGRPVLAFVLDGAQGDDDGAHGGHLAPATGILGPQGEWSDWLAANFYPIDDKNAKGILSAMVPMDNYLADLNSGQAWYRPNYMLVAVMRDSRIPRRVQAALQQVLHGYYCHVIGYDRASNNSTALVIDPLRWLGWHIPDTGPTGYLAAAAAFPVAALIQMSLSGGRDVFRMLAAEKTRLVPREAFEAIGHDLLDLVERSVPTRKLTSFERMLAADTEAVLFVRIPQIPSDRRFGTYPAGSLTELAGRVPWSRNEWETAPDPGEQPFPERLQGSCR
;
A
#
# COMPACT_ATOMS: atom_id res chain seq x y z
N MET A 1 1.42 -21.13 25.57
CA MET A 1 2.24 -19.93 25.82
C MET A 1 1.41 -18.92 26.59
N LYS A 2 1.95 -18.36 27.68
CA LYS A 2 1.36 -17.21 28.39
C LYS A 2 1.89 -15.95 27.68
N ASN A 3 1.04 -15.19 27.00
CA ASN A 3 1.44 -13.91 26.41
C ASN A 3 1.71 -12.93 27.56
N ALA A 4 2.97 -12.51 27.71
CA ALA A 4 3.36 -11.52 28.70
C ALA A 4 3.09 -10.11 28.11
N LEU A 5 2.62 -9.18 28.93
CA LEU A 5 2.58 -7.78 28.56
C LEU A 5 3.88 -7.14 29.06
N GLY A 6 4.64 -6.55 28.14
CA GLY A 6 5.76 -5.68 28.49
C GLY A 6 5.23 -4.36 29.04
N GLU A 7 5.81 -3.90 30.16
CA GLU A 7 5.49 -2.62 30.80
C GLU A 7 6.46 -1.49 30.38
N ALA A 8 7.49 -1.81 29.60
CA ALA A 8 8.50 -0.83 29.16
C ALA A 8 8.04 -0.13 27.88
N GLY A 9 7.86 1.19 27.95
CA GLY A 9 7.54 2.05 26.80
C GLY A 9 6.21 2.82 26.96
N PRO A 10 5.89 3.69 25.99
CA PRO A 10 4.68 4.52 26.01
C PRO A 10 3.38 3.72 25.82
N LEU A 11 3.46 2.53 25.21
CA LEU A 11 2.37 1.58 25.07
C LEU A 11 2.83 0.20 25.56
N ARG A 12 1.92 -0.54 26.20
CA ARG A 12 2.18 -1.93 26.57
C ARG A 12 2.30 -2.79 25.33
N THR A 13 3.30 -3.66 25.28
CA THR A 13 3.52 -4.58 24.16
C THR A 13 3.08 -6.00 24.53
N ALA A 14 2.47 -6.72 23.59
CA ALA A 14 2.09 -8.11 23.79
C ALA A 14 3.19 -9.07 23.30
N GLU A 15 4.14 -9.38 24.18
CA GLU A 15 5.27 -10.26 23.85
C GLU A 15 4.80 -11.70 23.58
N GLY A 16 5.43 -12.33 22.56
CA GLY A 16 5.16 -13.72 22.19
C GLY A 16 3.83 -13.96 21.47
N LEU A 17 3.15 -12.90 20.99
CA LEU A 17 1.94 -13.04 20.19
C LEU A 17 2.25 -13.74 18.85
N ASN A 18 1.61 -14.89 18.62
CA ASN A 18 1.69 -15.61 17.34
C ASN A 18 0.27 -15.74 16.73
N TRP A 19 0.03 -15.15 15.56
CA TRP A 19 -1.28 -15.12 14.90
C TRP A 19 -1.86 -16.51 14.56
N SER A 20 -1.00 -17.49 14.25
CA SER A 20 -1.45 -18.87 14.01
C SER A 20 -2.06 -19.50 15.26
N SER A 21 -1.54 -19.16 16.45
CA SER A 21 -2.06 -19.62 17.74
C SER A 21 -3.32 -18.88 18.18
N VAL A 22 -3.52 -17.69 17.61
CA VAL A 22 -4.60 -16.76 17.91
C VAL A 22 -5.87 -17.28 17.19
N LEU A 23 -5.81 -17.62 15.89
CA LEU A 23 -6.95 -18.19 15.17
C LEU A 23 -7.41 -19.59 15.61
N GLY A 24 -6.51 -20.41 16.16
CA GLY A 24 -6.84 -21.78 16.59
C GLY A 24 -7.73 -21.85 17.85
N LYS A 25 -8.07 -20.71 18.46
CA LYS A 25 -8.90 -20.63 19.66
C LYS A 25 -10.22 -19.94 19.33
N ALA A 26 -11.34 -20.60 19.64
CA ALA A 26 -12.63 -19.92 19.69
C ALA A 26 -12.56 -18.83 20.77
N TYR A 27 -12.66 -17.57 20.37
CA TYR A 27 -12.65 -16.45 21.31
C TYR A 27 -13.99 -16.38 22.03
N ALA A 28 -13.98 -16.68 23.33
CA ALA A 28 -15.16 -16.54 24.16
C ALA A 28 -15.55 -15.07 24.40
N VAL A 29 -14.63 -14.12 24.16
CA VAL A 29 -14.83 -12.68 24.36
C VAL A 29 -14.10 -11.92 23.26
N SER A 30 -14.81 -11.04 22.56
CA SER A 30 -14.27 -10.12 21.56
C SER A 30 -14.78 -8.71 21.87
N PHE A 31 -13.86 -7.74 21.95
CA PHE A 31 -14.20 -6.34 22.16
C PHE A 31 -14.57 -5.65 20.83
N GLY A 32 -13.90 -6.03 19.74
CA GLY A 32 -14.21 -5.54 18.41
C GLY A 32 -15.29 -6.35 17.69
N LYS A 33 -15.65 -5.92 16.48
CA LYS A 33 -16.38 -6.78 15.54
C LYS A 33 -15.37 -7.63 14.77
N SER A 34 -15.81 -8.75 14.19
CA SER A 34 -14.99 -9.48 13.22
C SER A 34 -14.58 -8.54 12.07
N ALA A 35 -13.31 -8.61 11.64
CA ALA A 35 -12.78 -7.89 10.48
C ALA A 35 -13.40 -8.33 9.14
N LEU A 36 -14.30 -9.32 9.14
CA LEU A 36 -15.15 -9.71 8.00
C LEU A 36 -16.62 -9.30 8.17
N ARG A 37 -17.02 -8.75 9.31
CA ARG A 37 -18.43 -8.43 9.57
C ARG A 37 -18.78 -7.04 9.06
N GLY A 38 -19.54 -6.99 7.95
CA GLY A 38 -20.04 -5.73 7.39
C GLY A 38 -18.94 -4.84 6.82
N GLU A 39 -17.83 -5.45 6.39
CA GLU A 39 -16.66 -4.77 5.85
C GLU A 39 -16.62 -4.88 4.33
N ARG A 40 -15.72 -4.11 3.72
CA ARG A 40 -15.36 -4.28 2.32
C ARG A 40 -13.87 -4.53 2.20
N PHE A 41 -13.50 -5.17 1.09
CA PHE A 41 -12.13 -5.22 0.62
C PHE A 41 -12.14 -4.61 -0.76
N GLY A 42 -12.00 -3.28 -0.81
CA GLY A 42 -12.16 -2.48 -2.01
C GLY A 42 -13.51 -2.68 -2.69
N LEU A 43 -13.48 -3.32 -3.86
CA LEU A 43 -14.69 -3.58 -4.67
C LEU A 43 -15.48 -4.81 -4.18
N PHE A 44 -14.92 -5.63 -3.29
CA PHE A 44 -15.57 -6.83 -2.77
C PHE A 44 -16.26 -6.58 -1.43
N THR A 45 -17.35 -7.28 -1.16
CA THR A 45 -17.91 -7.38 0.19
C THR A 45 -17.16 -8.45 0.96
N SER A 46 -16.94 -8.24 2.26
CA SER A 46 -16.25 -9.21 3.11
C SER A 46 -17.00 -10.55 3.27
N SER A 47 -18.30 -10.56 2.96
CA SER A 47 -19.15 -11.77 2.98
C SER A 47 -18.72 -12.86 1.98
N GLY A 48 -17.92 -12.51 0.97
CA GLY A 48 -17.34 -13.48 0.03
C GLY A 48 -16.05 -14.14 0.54
N PHE A 49 -15.65 -13.88 1.78
CA PHE A 49 -14.39 -14.33 2.35
C PHE A 49 -14.58 -15.01 3.69
N ARG A 50 -13.63 -15.89 4.02
CA ARG A 50 -13.45 -16.48 5.35
C ARG A 50 -12.02 -16.23 5.85
N PHE A 51 -11.85 -16.24 7.17
CA PHE A 51 -10.53 -16.19 7.77
C PHE A 51 -9.74 -17.46 7.48
N ALA A 52 -8.44 -17.30 7.25
CA ALA A 52 -7.48 -18.37 7.13
C ALA A 52 -6.08 -17.92 7.55
N THR A 53 -5.14 -18.85 7.54
CA THR A 53 -3.69 -18.58 7.55
C THR A 53 -3.06 -19.27 6.37
N GLY A 54 -1.78 -19.03 6.12
CA GLY A 54 -0.96 -19.83 5.21
C GLY A 54 -0.81 -21.32 5.58
N ARG A 55 -1.41 -21.79 6.68
CA ARG A 55 -1.47 -23.21 7.06
C ARG A 55 -2.76 -23.90 6.65
N CYS A 56 -3.62 -23.19 5.92
CA CYS A 56 -4.89 -23.71 5.44
C CYS A 56 -4.69 -24.84 4.41
N THR A 57 -5.41 -25.94 4.55
CA THR A 57 -5.31 -27.11 3.66
C THR A 57 -6.48 -27.23 2.68
N ASP A 58 -7.55 -26.48 2.89
CA ASP A 58 -8.79 -26.48 2.10
C ASP A 58 -9.07 -25.12 1.43
N CYS A 59 -8.07 -24.24 1.40
CA CYS A 59 -8.19 -22.92 0.82
C CYS A 59 -8.02 -22.98 -0.70
N PRO A 60 -8.83 -22.24 -1.47
CA PRO A 60 -8.70 -22.15 -2.93
C PRO A 60 -7.57 -21.19 -3.31
N VAL A 61 -6.37 -21.43 -2.76
CA VAL A 61 -5.20 -20.55 -2.85
C VAL A 61 -3.98 -21.40 -3.19
N PRO A 62 -3.10 -20.98 -4.12
CA PRO A 62 -1.90 -21.75 -4.43
C PRO A 62 -1.04 -22.00 -3.19
N GLU A 63 -0.49 -23.22 -3.06
CA GLU A 63 0.39 -23.58 -1.93
C GLU A 63 1.61 -22.63 -1.84
N ALA A 64 2.13 -22.20 -3.00
CA ALA A 64 3.17 -21.19 -3.09
C ALA A 64 2.79 -19.88 -2.38
N ALA A 65 1.58 -19.38 -2.58
CA ALA A 65 1.11 -18.18 -1.91
C ALA A 65 0.99 -18.41 -0.39
N LEU A 66 0.35 -19.52 0.02
CA LEU A 66 0.16 -19.86 1.44
C LEU A 66 1.49 -19.96 2.21
N TRP A 67 2.58 -20.37 1.56
CA TRP A 67 3.89 -20.44 2.18
C TRP A 67 4.37 -19.11 2.76
N TYR A 68 4.14 -17.99 2.06
CA TYR A 68 4.55 -16.65 2.51
C TYR A 68 3.69 -16.14 3.67
N PHE A 69 2.43 -16.57 3.77
CA PHE A 69 1.47 -16.13 4.79
C PHE A 69 1.30 -17.12 5.94
N ARG A 70 2.26 -18.03 6.14
CA ARG A 70 2.15 -19.16 7.10
C ARG A 70 1.73 -18.72 8.51
N ASP A 71 2.29 -17.61 8.97
CA ASP A 71 2.05 -17.06 10.31
C ASP A 71 1.26 -15.75 10.27
N GLU A 72 0.59 -15.50 9.15
CA GLU A 72 -0.19 -14.30 8.91
C GLU A 72 -1.68 -14.59 8.83
N LEU A 73 -2.48 -13.62 9.28
CA LEU A 73 -3.92 -13.66 9.10
C LEU A 73 -4.29 -13.15 7.71
N ILE A 74 -4.98 -14.01 6.96
CA ILE A 74 -5.48 -13.69 5.63
C ILE A 74 -6.98 -13.92 5.55
N ALA A 75 -7.62 -13.23 4.61
CA ALA A 75 -8.97 -13.54 4.14
C ALA A 75 -8.86 -14.23 2.78
N VAL A 76 -9.50 -15.39 2.65
CA VAL A 76 -9.53 -16.18 1.40
C VAL A 76 -10.96 -16.28 0.88
N PRO A 77 -11.18 -16.44 -0.44
CA PRO A 77 -12.53 -16.60 -0.98
C PRO A 77 -13.25 -17.80 -0.38
N ASP A 78 -14.53 -17.64 -0.03
CA ASP A 78 -15.37 -18.70 0.54
C ASP A 78 -16.37 -19.21 -0.49
N GLY A 79 -16.08 -20.36 -1.12
CA GLY A 79 -16.93 -20.97 -2.16
C GLY A 79 -16.97 -20.22 -3.51
N LEU A 80 -16.22 -19.12 -3.65
CA LEU A 80 -16.16 -18.31 -4.87
C LEU A 80 -14.91 -18.66 -5.70
N ARG A 81 -15.00 -18.47 -7.02
CA ARG A 81 -13.89 -18.75 -7.94
C ARG A 81 -12.77 -17.71 -7.75
N PRO A 82 -11.61 -18.08 -7.17
CA PRO A 82 -10.45 -17.19 -7.17
C PRO A 82 -9.91 -17.03 -8.60
N ILE A 83 -8.97 -16.11 -8.77
CA ILE A 83 -8.17 -16.08 -9.99
C ILE A 83 -7.36 -17.39 -10.14
N THR A 84 -7.36 -17.95 -11.36
CA THR A 84 -6.66 -19.19 -11.69
C THR A 84 -5.93 -19.04 -13.02
N GLY A 85 -4.79 -19.69 -13.15
CA GLY A 85 -3.99 -19.72 -14.37
C GLY A 85 -2.92 -18.64 -14.41
N THR A 86 -1.86 -18.92 -15.17
CA THR A 86 -0.63 -18.10 -15.20
C THR A 86 -0.56 -17.13 -16.38
N ALA A 87 -1.58 -17.12 -17.26
CA ALA A 87 -1.65 -16.17 -18.35
C ALA A 87 -1.79 -14.75 -17.80
N LEU A 88 -0.82 -13.89 -18.11
CA LEU A 88 -0.73 -12.54 -17.53
C LEU A 88 -1.81 -11.57 -18.03
N PHE A 89 -2.54 -11.93 -19.09
CA PHE A 89 -3.52 -11.04 -19.70
C PHE A 89 -4.67 -11.75 -20.41
N GLU A 90 -5.89 -11.46 -19.98
CA GLU A 90 -7.13 -11.76 -20.72
C GLU A 90 -7.98 -10.46 -20.82
N PRO A 91 -7.90 -9.71 -21.93
CA PRO A 91 -8.46 -8.35 -22.06
C PRO A 91 -9.98 -8.26 -21.91
N GLU A 92 -10.67 -9.38 -22.11
CA GLU A 92 -12.13 -9.44 -22.22
C GLU A 92 -12.82 -9.97 -20.95
N ARG A 93 -12.08 -10.27 -19.88
CA ARG A 93 -12.72 -10.65 -18.60
C ARG A 93 -13.49 -9.47 -18.03
N ASN A 94 -14.80 -9.48 -18.23
CA ASN A 94 -15.74 -8.57 -17.58
C ASN A 94 -16.07 -9.01 -16.14
N GLU A 95 -15.70 -10.23 -15.74
CA GLU A 95 -15.80 -10.69 -14.36
C GLU A 95 -14.59 -10.22 -13.55
N LEU A 96 -14.84 -9.74 -12.33
CA LEU A 96 -13.79 -9.47 -11.36
C LEU A 96 -13.60 -10.75 -10.52
N PRO A 97 -12.57 -11.56 -10.79
CA PRO A 97 -12.26 -12.70 -9.94
C PRO A 97 -11.95 -12.22 -8.52
N HIS A 98 -12.16 -13.08 -7.53
CA HIS A 98 -11.68 -12.75 -6.19
C HIS A 98 -10.15 -12.80 -6.16
N PRO A 99 -9.50 -11.93 -5.37
CA PRO A 99 -8.07 -12.09 -5.12
C PRO A 99 -7.83 -13.47 -4.49
N PRO A 100 -6.67 -14.11 -4.76
CA PRO A 100 -6.37 -15.40 -4.15
C PRO A 100 -6.37 -15.28 -2.61
N LEU A 101 -5.88 -14.16 -2.08
CA LEU A 101 -5.99 -13.81 -0.67
C LEU A 101 -5.97 -12.30 -0.49
N VAL A 102 -6.44 -11.84 0.67
CA VAL A 102 -6.25 -10.47 1.18
C VAL A 102 -5.49 -10.57 2.50
N TRP A 103 -4.41 -9.80 2.65
CA TRP A 103 -3.66 -9.72 3.89
C TRP A 103 -4.31 -8.70 4.83
N ILE A 104 -5.10 -9.20 5.78
CA ILE A 104 -5.94 -8.37 6.66
C ILE A 104 -5.30 -8.09 8.02
N GLY A 105 -4.21 -8.78 8.36
CA GLY A 105 -3.37 -8.51 9.53
C GLY A 105 -3.94 -8.99 10.87
N ALA A 106 -5.22 -8.74 11.18
CA ALA A 106 -5.83 -9.08 12.46
C ALA A 106 -7.35 -9.38 12.37
N PRO A 107 -7.90 -10.22 13.28
CA PRO A 107 -9.24 -10.80 13.13
C PRO A 107 -10.37 -9.89 13.60
N GLU A 108 -10.07 -8.89 14.43
CA GLU A 108 -11.04 -7.95 14.97
C GLU A 108 -10.78 -6.54 14.45
N THR A 109 -11.85 -5.78 14.34
CA THR A 109 -11.84 -4.34 14.05
C THR A 109 -12.62 -3.62 15.14
N VAL A 110 -12.04 -2.54 15.67
CA VAL A 110 -12.69 -1.59 16.57
C VAL A 110 -12.76 -0.27 15.83
N GLU A 111 -13.94 0.34 15.78
CA GLU A 111 -14.19 1.64 15.14
C GLU A 111 -14.57 2.65 16.20
N HIS A 112 -14.37 3.94 15.88
CA HIS A 112 -14.72 5.06 16.75
C HIS A 112 -14.10 4.96 18.15
N ALA A 113 -12.90 4.36 18.24
CA ALA A 113 -12.17 4.25 19.48
C ALA A 113 -11.47 5.57 19.82
N THR A 114 -11.38 5.88 21.10
CA THR A 114 -10.50 6.93 21.64
C THR A 114 -9.46 6.28 22.53
N LEU A 115 -8.19 6.59 22.29
CA LEU A 115 -7.06 6.16 23.12
C LEU A 115 -6.93 7.09 24.33
N SER A 116 -6.73 6.53 25.53
CA SER A 116 -6.43 7.31 26.72
C SER A 116 -5.10 8.06 26.59
N GLU A 117 -4.94 9.19 27.28
CA GLU A 117 -3.71 10.02 27.20
C GLU A 117 -2.45 9.26 27.63
N ASP A 118 -2.60 8.30 28.55
CA ASP A 118 -1.53 7.42 29.02
C ASP A 118 -1.30 6.18 28.11
N GLY A 119 -2.10 6.04 27.04
CA GLY A 119 -2.01 4.95 26.09
C GLY A 119 -2.39 3.58 26.65
N ARG A 120 -3.02 3.50 27.84
CA ARG A 120 -3.28 2.22 28.52
C ARG A 120 -4.67 1.64 28.30
N PHE A 121 -5.61 2.44 27.81
CA PHE A 121 -7.00 2.03 27.59
C PHE A 121 -7.52 2.58 26.27
N ILE A 122 -8.45 1.86 25.66
CA ILE A 122 -9.28 2.39 24.60
C ILE A 122 -10.73 2.37 25.04
N ARG A 123 -11.47 3.41 24.65
CA ARG A 123 -12.92 3.49 24.80
C ARG A 123 -13.55 3.51 23.42
N ALA A 124 -14.53 2.65 23.20
CA ALA A 124 -15.26 2.51 21.95
C ALA A 124 -16.77 2.36 22.27
N PRO A 125 -17.67 2.32 21.27
CA PRO A 125 -19.10 2.10 21.53
C PRO A 125 -19.41 0.83 22.33
N ALA A 126 -18.54 -0.19 22.26
CA ALA A 126 -18.67 -1.44 23.02
C ALA A 126 -18.30 -1.31 24.51
N GLY A 127 -17.67 -0.21 24.93
CA GLY A 127 -17.21 0.02 26.30
C GLY A 127 -15.74 0.43 26.37
N GLU A 128 -15.11 0.19 27.51
CA GLU A 128 -13.68 0.47 27.76
C GLU A 128 -12.93 -0.84 27.99
N ILE A 129 -11.70 -0.93 27.47
CA ILE A 129 -10.84 -2.10 27.63
C ILE A 129 -9.38 -1.68 27.78
N ALA A 130 -8.62 -2.48 28.52
CA ALA A 130 -7.18 -2.38 28.56
C ALA A 130 -6.58 -2.52 27.16
N PHE A 131 -5.61 -1.67 26.86
CA PHE A 131 -4.96 -1.57 25.55
C PHE A 131 -3.50 -1.99 25.61
N ALA A 132 -3.08 -2.65 24.53
CA ALA A 132 -1.71 -2.99 24.21
C ALA A 132 -1.53 -3.01 22.68
N VAL A 133 -0.29 -3.11 22.23
CA VAL A 133 0.08 -3.22 20.82
C VAL A 133 0.89 -4.48 20.54
N THR A 134 0.92 -4.92 19.29
CA THR A 134 1.88 -5.93 18.83
C THR A 134 3.32 -5.49 19.12
N PRO A 135 4.27 -6.42 19.32
CA PRO A 135 5.67 -6.04 19.47
C PRO A 135 6.25 -5.56 18.13
N ALA A 136 7.29 -4.73 18.21
CA ALA A 136 8.12 -4.39 17.07
C ALA A 136 8.87 -5.64 16.59
N ILE A 137 9.00 -5.83 15.27
CA ILE A 137 9.89 -6.87 14.72
C ILE A 137 11.36 -6.46 14.92
N PRO A 138 12.31 -7.42 15.02
CA PRO A 138 13.70 -7.11 15.38
C PRO A 138 14.42 -6.12 14.44
N THR A 139 14.04 -6.11 13.16
CA THR A 139 14.60 -5.23 12.14
C THR A 139 13.94 -3.85 12.09
N ASN A 140 12.86 -3.66 12.85
CA ASN A 140 12.18 -2.38 12.95
C ASN A 140 12.96 -1.47 13.91
N ARG A 141 13.69 -0.51 13.34
CA ARG A 141 14.58 0.39 14.09
C ARG A 141 13.87 1.51 14.84
N ALA A 142 12.58 1.68 14.59
CA ALA A 142 11.82 2.83 15.03
C ALA A 142 10.32 2.48 15.05
N TYR A 143 9.73 2.52 16.25
CA TYR A 143 8.37 2.11 16.59
C TYR A 143 7.55 3.23 17.28
N LEU A 144 6.44 2.86 17.91
CA LEU A 144 5.57 3.81 18.60
C LEU A 144 6.26 4.42 19.82
N ASP A 145 6.09 5.73 19.97
CA ASP A 145 6.67 6.52 21.05
C ASP A 145 5.59 7.40 21.77
N HIS A 146 6.02 8.28 22.67
CA HIS A 146 5.08 9.19 23.35
C HIS A 146 4.43 10.21 22.39
N ALA A 147 5.15 10.67 21.35
CA ALA A 147 4.57 11.58 20.35
C ALA A 147 3.45 10.89 19.57
N THR A 148 3.60 9.59 19.31
CA THR A 148 2.56 8.76 18.69
C THR A 148 1.28 8.73 19.52
N VAL A 149 1.41 8.45 20.82
CA VAL A 149 0.24 8.41 21.74
C VAL A 149 -0.44 9.77 21.80
N ALA A 150 0.32 10.86 21.93
CA ALA A 150 -0.23 12.21 21.96
C ALA A 150 -0.94 12.61 20.66
N PHE A 151 -0.47 12.11 19.52
CA PHE A 151 -1.09 12.28 18.22
C PHE A 151 -2.41 11.49 18.10
N LEU A 152 -2.42 10.22 18.53
CA LEU A 152 -3.57 9.33 18.39
C LEU A 152 -4.69 9.60 19.41
N ALA A 153 -4.34 9.94 20.67
CA ALA A 153 -5.31 10.16 21.75
C ALA A 153 -6.30 11.31 21.49
N LYS A 154 -5.99 12.21 20.56
CA LYS A 154 -6.82 13.37 20.21
C LYS A 154 -7.78 13.11 19.06
N ARG A 155 -7.91 11.86 18.61
CA ARG A 155 -8.62 11.51 17.38
C ARG A 155 -9.49 10.27 17.53
N PRO A 156 -10.56 10.16 16.72
CA PRO A 156 -11.26 8.89 16.55
C PRO A 156 -10.35 7.91 15.80
N LEU A 157 -10.31 6.67 16.27
CA LEU A 157 -9.41 5.63 15.78
C LEU A 157 -10.20 4.41 15.31
N ARG A 158 -9.78 3.88 14.17
CA ARG A 158 -10.10 2.54 13.70
C ARG A 158 -8.88 1.67 13.96
N MET A 159 -9.07 0.53 14.60
CA MET A 159 -7.98 -0.37 14.96
C MET A 159 -8.25 -1.77 14.45
N ARG A 160 -7.23 -2.44 13.92
CA ARG A 160 -7.26 -3.89 13.70
C ARG A 160 -6.42 -4.55 14.78
N GLY A 161 -6.95 -5.61 15.38
CA GLY A 161 -6.29 -6.26 16.50
C GLY A 161 -6.98 -7.54 16.95
N VAL A 162 -6.69 -7.94 18.17
CA VAL A 162 -7.32 -9.11 18.79
C VAL A 162 -7.51 -8.90 20.28
N THR A 163 -8.64 -9.39 20.80
CA THR A 163 -8.93 -9.41 22.23
C THR A 163 -8.34 -10.69 22.85
N LEU A 164 -7.50 -10.52 23.87
CA LEU A 164 -6.84 -11.62 24.59
C LEU A 164 -7.16 -11.54 26.07
N SER A 165 -7.12 -12.68 26.76
CA SER A 165 -7.12 -12.71 28.22
C SER A 165 -5.69 -12.60 28.76
N HIS A 166 -5.43 -11.59 29.58
CA HIS A 166 -4.18 -11.40 30.32
C HIS A 166 -4.48 -11.32 31.82
N ARG A 167 -3.90 -12.22 32.61
CA ARG A 167 -4.13 -12.33 34.08
C ARG A 167 -5.63 -12.36 34.46
N GLY A 168 -6.48 -12.98 33.62
CA GLY A 168 -7.92 -13.09 33.86
C GLY A 168 -8.76 -11.89 33.40
N ALA A 169 -8.14 -10.82 32.88
CA ALA A 169 -8.84 -9.65 32.33
C ALA A 169 -8.68 -9.56 30.80
N PRO A 170 -9.68 -9.05 30.06
CA PRO A 170 -9.56 -8.85 28.63
C PRO A 170 -8.67 -7.64 28.30
N VAL A 171 -7.85 -7.77 27.26
CA VAL A 171 -6.96 -6.72 26.72
C VAL A 171 -7.07 -6.75 25.20
N PHE A 172 -7.29 -5.60 24.58
CA PHE A 172 -7.23 -5.47 23.12
C PHE A 172 -5.79 -5.18 22.70
N VAL A 173 -5.25 -6.02 21.82
CA VAL A 173 -3.90 -5.89 21.25
C VAL A 173 -4.02 -5.42 19.80
N ALA A 174 -3.69 -4.15 19.54
CA ALA A 174 -3.72 -3.59 18.20
C ALA A 174 -2.47 -3.94 17.38
N ARG A 175 -2.69 -4.24 16.10
CA ARG A 175 -1.67 -4.38 15.05
C ARG A 175 -1.70 -3.22 14.06
N THR A 176 -2.86 -2.60 13.88
CA THR A 176 -3.08 -1.46 12.98
C THR A 176 -3.82 -0.38 13.76
N ILE A 177 -3.40 0.88 13.63
CA ILE A 177 -4.06 2.02 14.28
C ILE A 177 -4.22 3.15 13.26
N TRP A 178 -5.45 3.36 12.80
CA TRP A 178 -5.82 4.30 11.74
C TRP A 178 -6.62 5.48 12.30
N PRO A 179 -6.20 6.75 12.09
CA PRO A 179 -7.00 7.91 12.44
C PRO A 179 -8.20 8.06 11.50
N GLU A 180 -9.43 7.92 12.00
CA GLU A 180 -10.66 7.95 11.19
C GLU A 180 -10.98 9.34 10.60
N ASP A 181 -10.38 10.39 11.16
CA ASP A 181 -10.50 11.76 10.66
C ASP A 181 -9.68 12.02 9.38
N THR A 182 -8.86 11.05 8.95
CA THR A 182 -8.21 11.06 7.62
C THR A 182 -9.20 10.64 6.53
N ARG A 183 -10.25 11.43 6.31
CA ARG A 183 -11.33 11.17 5.34
C ARG A 183 -11.41 12.26 4.28
N ILE A 184 -11.81 11.89 3.07
CA ILE A 184 -12.02 12.86 1.98
C ILE A 184 -13.32 13.61 2.25
N ASP A 185 -13.25 14.89 2.63
CA ASP A 185 -14.45 15.71 2.77
C ASP A 185 -15.12 15.94 1.40
N ILE A 186 -16.06 15.09 1.02
CA ILE A 186 -16.70 15.11 -0.31
C ILE A 186 -17.34 16.47 -0.58
N ALA A 187 -18.05 17.03 0.42
CA ALA A 187 -18.78 18.27 0.27
C ALA A 187 -17.85 19.49 0.35
N GLY A 188 -16.87 19.47 1.27
CA GLY A 188 -15.97 20.59 1.54
C GLY A 188 -14.63 20.58 0.80
N ALA A 189 -14.28 19.51 0.07
CA ALA A 189 -13.03 19.45 -0.68
C ALA A 189 -12.94 20.62 -1.67
N ARG A 190 -11.86 21.37 -1.61
CA ARG A 190 -11.70 22.58 -2.43
C ARG A 190 -11.49 22.19 -3.88
N PHE A 191 -12.12 22.91 -4.80
CA PHE A 191 -11.82 22.79 -6.23
C PHE A 191 -10.61 23.66 -6.54
N GLU A 192 -9.46 23.01 -6.75
CA GLU A 192 -8.15 23.63 -6.96
C GLU A 192 -7.46 22.92 -8.15
N PRO A 193 -7.86 23.23 -9.40
CA PRO A 193 -7.22 22.68 -10.59
C PRO A 193 -5.75 23.13 -10.68
N LEU A 194 -4.93 22.36 -11.40
CA LEU A 194 -3.55 22.74 -11.67
C LEU A 194 -3.52 24.05 -12.45
N LYS A 195 -2.76 25.03 -11.94
CA LYS A 195 -2.49 26.29 -12.65
C LYS A 195 -1.49 26.06 -13.79
N GLU A 196 -1.41 27.00 -14.73
CA GLU A 196 -0.55 26.91 -15.93
C GLU A 196 0.93 26.54 -15.65
N ARG A 197 1.46 26.91 -14.48
CA ARG A 197 2.86 26.61 -14.06
C ARG A 197 2.96 25.59 -12.94
N GLU A 198 1.83 25.00 -12.54
CA GLU A 198 1.76 24.02 -11.48
C GLU A 198 1.73 22.61 -12.08
N THR A 199 2.43 21.69 -11.43
CA THR A 199 2.48 20.29 -11.82
C THR A 199 2.22 19.41 -10.61
N LEU A 200 2.03 18.11 -10.84
CA LEU A 200 1.97 17.16 -9.73
C LEU A 200 3.28 17.16 -8.93
N THR A 201 4.43 17.35 -9.60
CA THR A 201 5.73 17.60 -8.95
C THR A 201 5.65 18.74 -7.92
N THR A 202 5.07 19.89 -8.29
CA THR A 202 5.04 21.05 -7.37
C THR A 202 4.10 20.79 -6.19
N LEU A 203 2.98 20.09 -6.41
CA LEU A 203 2.08 19.67 -5.34
C LEU A 203 2.74 18.68 -4.37
N ILE A 204 3.51 17.71 -4.89
CA ILE A 204 4.23 16.71 -4.11
C ILE A 204 5.35 17.37 -3.29
N ARG A 205 6.10 18.32 -3.88
CA ARG A 205 7.24 18.96 -3.20
C ARG A 205 6.84 20.05 -2.19
N ALA A 206 5.63 20.59 -2.29
CA ALA A 206 5.17 21.65 -1.42
C ALA A 206 5.31 21.27 0.06
N GLN A 207 5.79 22.21 0.89
CA GLN A 207 6.00 22.03 2.33
C GLN A 207 6.88 20.82 2.70
N THR A 208 7.95 20.57 1.92
CA THR A 208 8.84 19.40 2.13
C THR A 208 8.05 18.08 2.10
N GLY A 209 7.09 17.99 1.19
CA GLY A 209 6.17 16.84 1.13
C GLY A 209 4.99 16.88 2.09
N GLY A 210 4.82 17.99 2.82
CA GLY A 210 3.81 18.13 3.87
C GLY A 210 3.92 17.09 4.96
N VAL A 211 5.14 16.63 5.24
CA VAL A 211 5.42 15.51 6.16
C VAL A 211 4.90 15.75 7.58
N THR A 212 4.90 16.99 8.06
CA THR A 212 4.35 17.42 9.35
C THR A 212 3.00 18.16 9.24
N GLY A 213 2.42 18.18 8.04
CA GLY A 213 1.15 18.86 7.79
C GLY A 213 -0.05 18.09 8.34
N THR A 214 -1.25 18.57 8.03
CA THR A 214 -2.48 17.82 8.23
C THR A 214 -2.84 17.05 6.97
N PHE A 215 -3.66 16.01 7.10
CA PHE A 215 -4.34 15.42 5.96
C PHE A 215 -5.06 16.51 5.14
N ALA A 216 -4.95 16.43 3.82
CA ALA A 216 -5.58 17.37 2.92
C ALA A 216 -6.00 16.67 1.63
N ALA A 217 -7.20 16.97 1.14
CA ALA A 217 -7.71 16.50 -0.13
C ALA A 217 -8.33 17.67 -0.90
N TRP A 218 -7.99 17.80 -2.17
CA TRP A 218 -8.57 18.79 -3.06
C TRP A 218 -8.81 18.20 -4.44
N VAL A 219 -9.69 18.86 -5.19
CA VAL A 219 -10.21 18.40 -6.47
C VAL A 219 -9.44 19.11 -7.58
N LEU A 220 -8.69 18.35 -8.37
CA LEU A 220 -7.97 18.86 -9.54
C LEU A 220 -8.89 19.02 -10.75
N TRP A 221 -9.90 18.16 -10.87
CA TRP A 221 -10.88 18.19 -11.96
C TRP A 221 -12.20 17.57 -11.50
N GLU A 222 -13.33 18.10 -11.96
CA GLU A 222 -14.65 17.45 -11.78
C GLU A 222 -15.56 17.69 -12.99
N ARG A 223 -16.38 16.68 -13.31
CA ARG A 223 -17.26 16.69 -14.47
C ARG A 223 -18.39 17.70 -14.36
N HIS A 224 -18.89 17.90 -13.14
CA HIS A 224 -20.10 18.66 -12.85
C HIS A 224 -19.79 19.82 -11.89
N LEU A 225 -18.95 20.76 -12.34
CA LEU A 225 -18.56 21.93 -11.57
C LEU A 225 -19.78 22.74 -11.12
N GLY A 226 -19.79 23.13 -9.85
CA GLY A 226 -20.89 23.92 -9.25
C GLY A 226 -22.15 23.12 -8.91
N GLN A 227 -22.18 21.81 -9.14
CA GLN A 227 -23.28 20.94 -8.70
C GLN A 227 -22.94 20.22 -7.38
N PRO A 228 -23.94 19.84 -6.57
CA PRO A 228 -23.69 19.02 -5.40
C PRO A 228 -23.00 17.70 -5.77
N ARG A 229 -21.86 17.44 -5.15
CA ARG A 229 -21.08 16.22 -5.39
C ARG A 229 -21.82 14.99 -4.87
N ARG A 230 -21.96 13.98 -5.73
CA ARG A 230 -22.62 12.70 -5.43
C ARG A 230 -21.63 11.55 -5.59
N TRP A 231 -20.52 11.64 -4.85
CA TRP A 231 -19.41 10.70 -4.92
C TRP A 231 -19.50 9.58 -3.89
N ALA A 232 -20.25 9.79 -2.80
CA ALA A 232 -20.52 8.74 -1.82
C ALA A 232 -21.09 7.48 -2.51
N GLY A 233 -20.52 6.31 -2.19
CA GLY A 233 -20.89 5.04 -2.79
C GLY A 233 -20.37 4.83 -4.21
N ARG A 234 -19.62 5.78 -4.80
CA ARG A 234 -19.01 5.61 -6.11
C ARG A 234 -17.74 4.77 -6.03
N PRO A 235 -17.46 3.95 -7.04
CA PRO A 235 -16.19 3.25 -7.14
C PRO A 235 -15.04 4.21 -7.44
N VAL A 236 -13.85 3.87 -6.98
CA VAL A 236 -12.64 4.65 -7.19
C VAL A 236 -11.52 3.80 -7.78
N LEU A 237 -10.65 4.48 -8.54
CA LEU A 237 -9.29 4.02 -8.84
C LEU A 237 -8.34 5.04 -8.22
N ALA A 238 -7.44 4.59 -7.36
CA ALA A 238 -6.46 5.43 -6.72
C ALA A 238 -5.04 4.94 -7.00
N PHE A 239 -4.09 5.86 -6.96
CA PHE A 239 -2.66 5.57 -7.00
C PHE A 239 -2.02 6.23 -5.80
N VAL A 240 -1.38 5.45 -4.94
CA VAL A 240 -0.68 5.93 -3.74
C VAL A 240 0.81 5.96 -4.04
N LEU A 241 1.41 7.13 -3.92
CA LEU A 241 2.84 7.37 -3.98
C LEU A 241 3.35 7.58 -2.56
N ASP A 242 4.14 6.64 -2.07
CA ASP A 242 4.79 6.77 -0.78
C ASP A 242 6.12 7.53 -0.94
N GLY A 243 6.43 8.38 0.05
CA GLY A 243 7.61 9.23 0.07
C GLY A 243 8.96 8.54 0.28
N ALA A 244 9.97 9.37 0.41
CA ALA A 244 11.29 8.98 0.91
C ALA A 244 11.24 8.81 2.43
N GLN A 245 11.95 7.81 2.96
CA GLN A 245 12.08 7.61 4.41
C GLN A 245 13.18 8.50 4.99
N GLY A 246 13.04 8.90 6.25
CA GLY A 246 14.02 9.76 6.93
C GLY A 246 15.21 9.00 7.54
N ASP A 247 15.10 7.68 7.64
CA ASP A 247 16.00 6.78 8.39
C ASP A 247 16.43 5.55 7.59
N ASP A 248 16.20 5.54 6.26
CA ASP A 248 16.55 4.45 5.36
C ASP A 248 16.95 4.97 3.98
N ASP A 249 18.26 5.02 3.72
CA ASP A 249 18.85 5.45 2.46
C ASP A 249 18.45 4.56 1.27
N GLY A 250 18.06 3.31 1.56
CA GLY A 250 17.53 2.38 0.57
C GLY A 250 16.11 2.72 0.10
N ALA A 251 15.42 3.66 0.78
CA ALA A 251 14.00 3.94 0.57
C ALA A 251 13.70 5.38 0.11
N HIS A 252 14.70 6.12 -0.39
CA HIS A 252 14.51 7.49 -0.93
C HIS A 252 13.74 7.55 -2.26
N GLY A 253 13.70 6.44 -3.01
CA GLY A 253 13.00 6.35 -4.29
C GLY A 253 11.47 6.32 -4.18
N GLY A 254 10.93 6.11 -2.98
CA GLY A 254 9.49 5.97 -2.76
C GLY A 254 8.97 4.59 -3.12
N HIS A 255 7.65 4.49 -3.22
CA HIS A 255 6.93 3.29 -3.65
C HIS A 255 5.60 3.70 -4.30
N LEU A 256 5.07 2.87 -5.19
CA LEU A 256 3.81 3.12 -5.90
C LEU A 256 2.89 1.92 -5.71
N ALA A 257 1.69 2.17 -5.20
CA ALA A 257 0.67 1.15 -5.01
C ALA A 257 -0.69 1.66 -5.55
N PRO A 258 -1.28 1.01 -6.57
CA PRO A 258 -2.64 1.29 -7.00
C PRO A 258 -3.63 0.69 -6.00
N ALA A 259 -4.77 1.34 -5.85
CA ALA A 259 -5.86 0.85 -5.01
C ALA A 259 -7.21 1.00 -5.71
N THR A 260 -8.14 0.11 -5.37
CA THR A 260 -9.54 0.24 -5.81
C THR A 260 -10.48 0.10 -4.62
N GLY A 261 -11.64 0.74 -4.71
CA GLY A 261 -12.58 0.74 -3.61
C GLY A 261 -13.90 1.40 -3.92
N ILE A 262 -14.71 1.58 -2.88
CA ILE A 262 -15.93 2.38 -2.90
C ILE A 262 -15.68 3.55 -1.95
N LEU A 263 -15.92 4.78 -2.39
CA LEU A 263 -15.82 5.94 -1.51
C LEU A 263 -16.94 5.89 -0.47
N GLY A 264 -16.59 5.93 0.81
CA GLY A 264 -17.54 5.85 1.91
C GLY A 264 -18.52 7.03 1.94
N PRO A 265 -19.64 6.90 2.68
CA PRO A 265 -20.68 7.93 2.76
C PRO A 265 -20.19 9.27 3.30
N GLN A 266 -19.18 9.27 4.17
CA GLN A 266 -18.51 10.45 4.71
C GLN A 266 -17.09 10.64 4.12
N GLY A 267 -16.78 9.92 3.03
CA GLY A 267 -15.49 9.94 2.36
C GLY A 267 -14.43 9.05 2.98
N GLU A 268 -14.85 8.01 3.70
CA GLU A 268 -13.99 6.96 4.23
C GLU A 268 -13.35 6.15 3.10
N TRP A 269 -12.12 5.68 3.34
CA TRP A 269 -11.31 4.94 2.36
C TRP A 269 -10.36 3.92 2.99
N SER A 270 -10.53 3.64 4.30
CA SER A 270 -9.72 2.67 5.06
C SER A 270 -9.83 1.23 4.53
N ASP A 271 -10.90 0.92 3.81
CA ASP A 271 -11.22 -0.39 3.26
C ASP A 271 -10.82 -0.53 1.77
N TRP A 272 -10.27 0.52 1.15
CA TRP A 272 -9.77 0.44 -0.22
C TRP A 272 -8.65 -0.60 -0.30
N LEU A 273 -8.61 -1.35 -1.39
CA LEU A 273 -7.73 -2.49 -1.53
C LEU A 273 -6.52 -2.09 -2.37
N ALA A 274 -5.38 -1.91 -1.71
CA ALA A 274 -4.09 -1.57 -2.32
C ALA A 274 -3.39 -2.84 -2.83
N ALA A 275 -2.87 -2.80 -4.06
CA ALA A 275 -1.97 -3.83 -4.57
C ALA A 275 -0.53 -3.48 -4.13
N ASN A 276 -0.07 -4.17 -3.11
CA ASN A 276 1.21 -3.92 -2.46
C ASN A 276 2.28 -4.84 -3.05
N PHE A 277 3.18 -4.31 -3.88
CA PHE A 277 4.20 -5.10 -4.58
C PHE A 277 5.59 -4.93 -3.98
N TYR A 278 6.00 -5.87 -3.12
CA TYR A 278 7.36 -5.92 -2.58
C TYR A 278 8.06 -7.22 -2.98
N PRO A 279 9.42 -7.29 -2.93
CA PRO A 279 10.15 -8.54 -3.05
C PRO A 279 9.52 -9.62 -2.18
N ILE A 280 9.21 -10.77 -2.76
CA ILE A 280 8.54 -11.86 -2.04
C ILE A 280 9.53 -12.91 -1.51
N ASP A 281 10.67 -13.10 -2.19
CA ASP A 281 11.70 -14.07 -1.82
C ASP A 281 12.81 -13.49 -0.93
N ASP A 282 12.79 -12.17 -0.70
CA ASP A 282 13.65 -11.51 0.27
C ASP A 282 12.87 -11.34 1.57
N LYS A 283 13.47 -11.63 2.73
CA LYS A 283 12.82 -11.22 3.97
C LYS A 283 12.79 -9.70 4.00
N ASN A 284 11.60 -9.16 4.23
CA ASN A 284 11.44 -7.72 4.29
C ASN A 284 11.79 -7.21 5.69
N ALA A 285 12.74 -6.27 5.79
CA ALA A 285 13.13 -5.63 7.06
C ALA A 285 11.97 -4.92 7.78
N LYS A 286 10.88 -4.62 7.07
CA LYS A 286 9.66 -3.98 7.58
C LYS A 286 8.51 -4.99 7.69
N GLY A 287 8.76 -6.29 7.51
CA GLY A 287 7.73 -7.33 7.58
C GLY A 287 6.62 -7.19 6.52
N ILE A 288 6.86 -6.41 5.46
CA ILE A 288 5.89 -6.19 4.39
C ILE A 288 5.81 -7.43 3.49
N LEU A 289 4.60 -7.92 3.25
CA LEU A 289 4.33 -9.00 2.28
C LEU A 289 3.63 -8.46 1.03
N SER A 290 3.98 -9.04 -0.12
CA SER A 290 3.35 -8.72 -1.39
C SER A 290 1.93 -9.30 -1.44
N ALA A 291 0.90 -8.43 -1.49
CA ALA A 291 -0.51 -8.83 -1.38
C ALA A 291 -1.49 -7.76 -1.83
N MET A 292 -2.76 -8.14 -1.96
CA MET A 292 -3.85 -7.19 -1.79
C MET A 292 -4.03 -6.88 -0.30
N VAL A 293 -4.04 -5.60 0.07
CA VAL A 293 -4.03 -5.14 1.46
C VAL A 293 -5.07 -4.03 1.66
N PRO A 294 -5.93 -4.09 2.70
CA PRO A 294 -6.79 -2.97 3.05
C PRO A 294 -5.97 -1.73 3.39
N MET A 295 -6.46 -0.55 3.03
CA MET A 295 -5.68 0.69 3.07
C MET A 295 -5.26 1.10 4.49
N ASP A 296 -6.12 0.88 5.48
CA ASP A 296 -5.76 1.08 6.89
C ASP A 296 -4.54 0.23 7.29
N ASN A 297 -4.49 -1.02 6.84
CA ASN A 297 -3.37 -1.92 7.09
C ASN A 297 -2.13 -1.51 6.27
N TYR A 298 -2.29 -1.17 4.99
CA TYR A 298 -1.19 -0.72 4.12
C TYR A 298 -0.50 0.54 4.65
N LEU A 299 -1.25 1.50 5.18
CA LEU A 299 -0.69 2.74 5.69
C LEU A 299 -0.34 2.70 7.18
N ALA A 300 -1.06 1.95 8.01
CA ALA A 300 -0.99 2.09 9.46
C ALA A 300 -0.83 0.79 10.25
N ASP A 301 -0.45 -0.33 9.61
CA ASP A 301 0.13 -1.47 10.34
C ASP A 301 1.38 -1.01 11.11
N LEU A 302 1.49 -1.36 12.39
CA LEU A 302 2.53 -0.81 13.26
C LEU A 302 3.95 -1.21 12.85
N ASN A 303 4.12 -2.33 12.14
CA ASN A 303 5.42 -2.80 11.69
C ASN A 303 5.70 -2.57 10.22
N SER A 304 4.66 -2.41 9.40
CA SER A 304 4.77 -2.42 7.93
C SER A 304 4.05 -1.26 7.23
N GLY A 305 3.30 -0.45 7.98
CA GLY A 305 2.45 0.61 7.47
C GLY A 305 3.22 1.82 6.96
N GLN A 306 3.00 2.22 5.71
CA GLN A 306 3.81 3.24 5.03
C GLN A 306 3.79 4.62 5.72
N ALA A 307 2.69 5.00 6.36
CA ALA A 307 2.52 6.30 6.99
C ALA A 307 3.37 6.48 8.25
N TRP A 308 3.94 5.41 8.83
CA TRP A 308 4.91 5.53 9.93
C TRP A 308 6.28 6.00 9.44
N TYR A 309 6.66 5.65 8.21
CA TYR A 309 8.00 5.85 7.68
C TYR A 309 8.16 7.13 6.86
N ARG A 310 7.06 7.65 6.32
CA ARG A 310 7.10 8.64 5.24
C ARG A 310 5.75 9.32 5.01
N PRO A 311 5.75 10.52 4.43
CA PRO A 311 4.52 11.10 3.88
C PRO A 311 4.06 10.31 2.66
N ASN A 312 2.77 10.40 2.34
CA ASN A 312 2.18 9.72 1.19
C ASN A 312 1.30 10.70 0.41
N TYR A 313 1.16 10.45 -0.89
CA TYR A 313 0.33 11.22 -1.81
C TYR A 313 -0.58 10.27 -2.56
N MET A 314 -1.78 10.70 -2.88
CA MET A 314 -2.70 9.86 -3.62
C MET A 314 -3.41 10.67 -4.71
N LEU A 315 -3.43 10.11 -5.91
CA LEU A 315 -4.34 10.54 -6.97
C LEU A 315 -5.56 9.64 -6.91
N VAL A 316 -6.75 10.23 -6.84
CA VAL A 316 -8.02 9.49 -6.78
C VAL A 316 -8.89 9.87 -7.95
N ALA A 317 -9.20 8.91 -8.81
CA ALA A 317 -10.22 9.04 -9.83
C ALA A 317 -11.54 8.45 -9.29
N VAL A 318 -12.52 9.32 -9.02
CA VAL A 318 -13.89 8.91 -8.70
C VAL A 318 -14.58 8.53 -9.99
N MET A 319 -15.14 7.33 -10.06
CA MET A 319 -15.71 6.78 -11.29
C MET A 319 -17.24 6.73 -11.22
N ARG A 320 -17.89 6.89 -12.38
CA ARG A 320 -19.34 6.74 -12.51
C ARG A 320 -19.80 5.34 -12.15
N ASP A 321 -19.08 4.33 -12.65
CA ASP A 321 -19.35 2.92 -12.41
C ASP A 321 -18.05 2.13 -12.24
N SER A 322 -18.18 0.84 -11.91
CA SER A 322 -17.07 0.01 -11.47
C SER A 322 -16.27 -0.63 -12.61
N ARG A 323 -16.61 -0.42 -13.88
CA ARG A 323 -16.00 -1.16 -15.00
C ARG A 323 -14.49 -0.94 -15.14
N ILE A 324 -14.01 0.28 -14.89
CA ILE A 324 -12.57 0.59 -14.90
C ILE A 324 -11.87 0.04 -13.65
N PRO A 325 -12.30 0.38 -12.41
CA PRO A 325 -11.69 -0.20 -11.21
C PRO A 325 -11.67 -1.73 -11.20
N ARG A 326 -12.73 -2.40 -11.67
CA ARG A 326 -12.78 -3.88 -11.74
C ARG A 326 -11.72 -4.44 -12.70
N ARG A 327 -11.53 -3.84 -13.87
CA ARG A 327 -10.51 -4.27 -14.85
C ARG A 327 -9.10 -4.09 -14.30
N VAL A 328 -8.82 -2.94 -13.68
CA VAL A 328 -7.52 -2.67 -13.05
C VAL A 328 -7.28 -3.63 -11.89
N GLN A 329 -8.26 -3.81 -11.01
CA GLN A 329 -8.18 -4.74 -9.88
C GLN A 329 -7.93 -6.19 -10.33
N ALA A 330 -8.58 -6.65 -11.39
CA ALA A 330 -8.37 -7.98 -11.96
C ALA A 330 -6.96 -8.15 -12.54
N ALA A 331 -6.46 -7.16 -13.29
CA ALA A 331 -5.12 -7.21 -13.87
C ALA A 331 -4.02 -7.25 -12.79
N LEU A 332 -4.16 -6.44 -11.74
CA LEU A 332 -3.22 -6.43 -10.61
C LEU A 332 -3.22 -7.75 -9.82
N GLN A 333 -4.40 -8.36 -9.65
CA GLN A 333 -4.51 -9.68 -9.03
C GLN A 333 -3.87 -10.77 -9.87
N GLN A 334 -3.95 -10.67 -11.21
CA GLN A 334 -3.29 -11.60 -12.12
C GLN A 334 -1.76 -11.50 -12.01
N VAL A 335 -1.23 -10.28 -11.86
CA VAL A 335 0.20 -10.07 -11.57
C VAL A 335 0.58 -10.67 -10.23
N LEU A 336 -0.16 -10.40 -9.14
CA LEU A 336 0.11 -11.00 -7.83
C LEU A 336 0.06 -12.53 -7.89
N HIS A 337 -0.91 -13.10 -8.60
CA HIS A 337 -0.98 -14.54 -8.81
C HIS A 337 0.27 -15.05 -9.54
N GLY A 338 0.65 -14.43 -10.66
CA GLY A 338 1.88 -14.77 -11.39
C GLY A 338 3.15 -14.65 -10.53
N TYR A 339 3.16 -13.69 -9.60
CA TYR A 339 4.24 -13.45 -8.65
C TYR A 339 4.33 -14.57 -7.61
N TYR A 340 3.22 -14.96 -6.97
CA TYR A 340 3.17 -16.13 -6.10
C TYR A 340 3.55 -17.42 -6.81
N CYS A 341 3.26 -17.51 -8.10
CA CYS A 341 3.52 -18.67 -8.91
C CYS A 341 4.93 -18.70 -9.53
N HIS A 342 5.78 -17.72 -9.21
CA HIS A 342 7.16 -17.61 -9.71
C HIS A 342 7.22 -17.55 -11.24
N VAL A 343 6.14 -17.10 -11.88
CA VAL A 343 6.11 -16.78 -13.32
C VAL A 343 6.66 -15.37 -13.56
N ILE A 344 6.48 -14.50 -12.57
CA ILE A 344 7.08 -13.17 -12.53
C ILE A 344 8.11 -13.15 -11.39
N GLY A 345 9.37 -12.88 -11.72
CA GLY A 345 10.41 -12.63 -10.72
C GLY A 345 10.53 -11.13 -10.41
N TYR A 346 10.82 -10.78 -9.17
CA TYR A 346 11.14 -9.40 -8.81
C TYR A 346 12.52 -9.05 -9.31
N ASP A 347 12.63 -7.90 -9.98
CA ASP A 347 13.91 -7.37 -10.39
C ASP A 347 13.87 -5.85 -10.27
N ARG A 348 14.84 -5.28 -9.56
CA ARG A 348 14.82 -3.85 -9.19
C ARG A 348 14.84 -2.93 -10.41
N ALA A 349 15.33 -3.38 -11.57
CA ALA A 349 15.41 -2.59 -12.79
C ALA A 349 14.25 -2.83 -13.76
N SER A 350 13.65 -4.02 -13.78
CA SER A 350 12.70 -4.44 -14.82
C SER A 350 11.31 -4.83 -14.31
N ASN A 351 11.20 -5.35 -13.09
CA ASN A 351 9.96 -5.85 -12.46
C ASN A 351 9.87 -5.37 -10.99
N ASN A 352 10.15 -4.08 -10.75
CA ASN A 352 9.98 -3.47 -9.44
C ASN A 352 8.51 -3.07 -9.21
N SER A 353 8.20 -2.50 -8.04
CA SER A 353 6.84 -2.05 -7.73
C SER A 353 6.23 -1.13 -8.79
N THR A 354 7.02 -0.24 -9.39
CA THR A 354 6.56 0.68 -10.44
C THR A 354 6.19 -0.07 -11.72
N ALA A 355 7.07 -0.94 -12.22
CA ALA A 355 6.82 -1.73 -13.43
C ALA A 355 5.60 -2.66 -13.27
N LEU A 356 5.48 -3.31 -12.12
CA LEU A 356 4.36 -4.21 -11.79
C LEU A 356 3.00 -3.48 -11.70
N VAL A 357 3.02 -2.15 -11.67
CA VAL A 357 1.83 -1.29 -11.72
C VAL A 357 1.58 -0.77 -13.12
N ILE A 358 2.61 -0.23 -13.79
CA ILE A 358 2.49 0.41 -15.09
C ILE A 358 2.19 -0.59 -16.21
N ASP A 359 2.82 -1.76 -16.20
CA ASP A 359 2.67 -2.75 -17.27
C ASP A 359 1.21 -3.26 -17.36
N PRO A 360 0.52 -3.63 -16.26
CA PRO A 360 -0.90 -3.98 -16.31
C PRO A 360 -1.82 -2.88 -16.83
N LEU A 361 -1.57 -1.61 -16.49
CA LEU A 361 -2.35 -0.48 -16.99
C LEU A 361 -2.19 -0.34 -18.51
N ARG A 362 -0.96 -0.52 -19.01
CA ARG A 362 -0.65 -0.51 -20.44
C ARG A 362 -1.27 -1.70 -21.16
N TRP A 363 -1.25 -2.90 -20.56
CA TRP A 363 -1.92 -4.07 -21.13
C TRP A 363 -3.43 -3.85 -21.28
N LEU A 364 -4.08 -3.20 -20.30
CA LEU A 364 -5.49 -2.82 -20.38
C LEU A 364 -5.79 -1.81 -21.51
N GLY A 365 -4.75 -1.21 -22.09
CA GLY A 365 -4.84 -0.25 -23.19
C GLY A 365 -4.72 1.20 -22.76
N TRP A 366 -4.27 1.49 -21.53
CA TRP A 366 -3.93 2.86 -21.16
C TRP A 366 -2.53 3.21 -21.69
N HIS A 367 -2.44 4.08 -22.71
CA HIS A 367 -1.17 4.51 -23.27
C HIS A 367 -0.55 5.65 -22.46
N ILE A 368 -0.22 5.36 -21.19
CA ILE A 368 0.51 6.28 -20.32
C ILE A 368 1.84 6.64 -20.99
N PRO A 369 2.11 7.93 -21.27
CA PRO A 369 3.30 8.35 -22.01
C PRO A 369 4.61 7.91 -21.34
N ASP A 370 5.54 7.40 -22.15
CA ASP A 370 6.92 7.18 -21.70
C ASP A 370 7.62 8.52 -21.49
N THR A 371 8.52 8.59 -20.50
CA THR A 371 9.38 9.77 -20.27
C THR A 371 10.83 9.50 -20.69
N GLY A 372 11.07 8.36 -21.34
CA GLY A 372 12.37 7.91 -21.83
C GLY A 372 13.28 7.38 -20.71
N PRO A 373 14.42 6.78 -21.07
CA PRO A 373 15.43 6.36 -20.11
C PRO A 373 16.23 7.55 -19.57
N THR A 374 16.98 7.34 -18.47
CA THR A 374 17.91 8.37 -17.95
C THR A 374 19.03 8.67 -18.96
N GLY A 375 19.45 7.65 -19.74
CA GLY A 375 20.28 7.84 -20.94
C GLY A 375 21.25 6.68 -21.16
N TYR A 376 21.24 6.09 -22.37
CA TYR A 376 22.09 4.94 -22.70
C TYR A 376 23.60 5.25 -22.63
N LEU A 377 24.03 6.45 -23.03
CA LEU A 377 25.43 6.86 -22.94
C LEU A 377 25.88 7.03 -21.48
N ALA A 378 25.02 7.60 -20.63
CA ALA A 378 25.25 7.68 -19.20
C ALA A 378 25.28 6.28 -18.55
N ALA A 379 24.39 5.38 -18.98
CA ALA A 379 24.39 3.98 -18.54
C ALA A 379 25.70 3.25 -18.90
N ALA A 380 26.17 3.39 -20.14
CA ALA A 380 27.40 2.79 -20.62
C ALA A 380 28.64 3.34 -19.88
N ALA A 381 28.66 4.65 -19.58
CA ALA A 381 29.73 5.29 -18.84
C ALA A 381 29.71 4.94 -17.33
N ALA A 382 28.52 4.80 -16.73
CA ALA A 382 28.37 4.46 -15.32
C ALA A 382 28.66 2.99 -15.01
N PHE A 383 28.48 2.09 -15.98
CA PHE A 383 28.77 0.66 -15.84
C PHE A 383 30.17 0.34 -15.29
N PRO A 384 31.28 0.78 -15.92
CA PRO A 384 32.63 0.46 -15.43
C PRO A 384 32.92 1.12 -14.08
N VAL A 385 32.41 2.33 -13.84
CA VAL A 385 32.58 3.06 -12.57
C VAL A 385 31.88 2.32 -11.43
N ALA A 386 30.62 1.92 -11.62
CA ALA A 386 29.87 1.15 -10.64
C ALA A 386 30.48 -0.24 -10.40
N ALA A 387 30.96 -0.92 -11.46
CA ALA A 387 31.62 -2.21 -11.33
C ALA A 387 32.92 -2.11 -10.50
N LEU A 388 33.68 -1.02 -10.63
CA LEU A 388 34.88 -0.76 -9.85
C LEU A 388 34.56 -0.40 -8.40
N ILE A 389 33.61 0.51 -8.16
CA ILE A 389 33.21 0.95 -6.80
C ILE A 389 32.59 -0.20 -6.01
N GLN A 390 31.72 -0.99 -6.65
CA GLN A 390 31.04 -2.12 -6.02
C GLN A 390 31.87 -3.41 -6.09
N MET A 391 33.06 -3.36 -6.70
CA MET A 391 33.94 -4.51 -6.95
C MET A 391 33.19 -5.71 -7.56
N SER A 392 32.21 -5.43 -8.44
CA SER A 392 31.29 -6.44 -8.95
C SER A 392 30.79 -6.10 -10.36
N LEU A 393 30.99 -7.03 -11.29
CA LEU A 393 30.43 -6.93 -12.64
C LEU A 393 28.90 -7.02 -12.63
N SER A 394 28.29 -7.76 -11.70
CA SER A 394 26.82 -7.76 -11.57
C SER A 394 26.32 -6.41 -11.07
N GLY A 395 27.00 -5.80 -10.10
CA GLY A 395 26.69 -4.45 -9.63
C GLY A 395 26.76 -3.39 -10.74
N GLY A 396 27.77 -3.47 -11.61
CA GLY A 396 27.83 -2.64 -12.82
C GLY A 396 26.66 -2.88 -13.78
N ARG A 397 26.30 -4.14 -14.03
CA ARG A 397 25.17 -4.52 -14.92
C ARG A 397 23.86 -3.98 -14.40
N ASP A 398 23.64 -4.01 -13.09
CA ASP A 398 22.42 -3.51 -12.47
C ASP A 398 22.30 -1.99 -12.64
N VAL A 399 23.39 -1.24 -12.44
CA VAL A 399 23.41 0.21 -12.68
C VAL A 399 23.13 0.54 -14.15
N PHE A 400 23.73 -0.20 -15.09
CA PHE A 400 23.42 -0.04 -16.51
C PHE A 400 21.93 -0.28 -16.81
N ARG A 401 21.38 -1.40 -16.32
CA ARG A 401 19.97 -1.76 -16.53
C ARG A 401 19.02 -0.69 -15.97
N MET A 402 19.31 -0.16 -14.78
CA MET A 402 18.52 0.92 -14.18
C MET A 402 18.60 2.21 -15.00
N LEU A 403 19.79 2.64 -15.44
CA LEU A 403 19.93 3.87 -16.22
C LEU A 403 19.34 3.76 -17.64
N ALA A 404 19.34 2.55 -18.20
CA ALA A 404 18.74 2.24 -19.50
C ALA A 404 17.23 1.95 -19.43
N ALA A 405 16.67 1.70 -18.25
CA ALA A 405 15.25 1.45 -18.08
C ALA A 405 14.43 2.71 -18.34
N GLU A 406 13.23 2.52 -18.88
CA GLU A 406 12.25 3.58 -19.06
C GLU A 406 11.81 4.09 -17.67
N LYS A 407 11.86 5.42 -17.46
CA LYS A 407 11.69 6.02 -16.14
C LYS A 407 10.30 5.81 -15.55
N THR A 408 9.23 5.83 -16.35
CA THR A 408 7.88 5.53 -15.83
C THR A 408 7.74 4.08 -15.37
N ARG A 409 8.58 3.14 -15.82
CA ARG A 409 8.64 1.77 -15.28
C ARG A 409 9.60 1.61 -14.10
N LEU A 410 10.42 2.61 -13.79
CA LEU A 410 11.46 2.50 -12.76
C LEU A 410 11.19 3.39 -11.54
N VAL A 411 10.88 4.66 -11.76
CA VAL A 411 10.82 5.68 -10.72
C VAL A 411 9.36 5.89 -10.29
N PRO A 412 8.98 5.54 -9.05
CA PRO A 412 7.59 5.62 -8.57
C PRO A 412 6.93 6.98 -8.81
N ARG A 413 7.69 8.05 -8.58
CA ARG A 413 7.19 9.42 -8.76
C ARG A 413 6.95 9.78 -10.22
N GLU A 414 7.84 9.43 -11.13
CA GLU A 414 7.66 9.67 -12.57
C GLU A 414 6.42 8.94 -13.10
N ALA A 415 6.21 7.70 -12.65
CA ALA A 415 5.02 6.92 -12.99
C ALA A 415 3.73 7.58 -12.48
N PHE A 416 3.72 7.99 -11.21
CA PHE A 416 2.58 8.68 -10.60
C PHE A 416 2.23 9.98 -11.33
N GLU A 417 3.25 10.78 -11.67
CA GLU A 417 3.06 12.03 -12.40
C GLU A 417 2.57 11.78 -13.83
N ALA A 418 3.13 10.79 -14.54
CA ALA A 418 2.69 10.41 -15.88
C ALA A 418 1.23 9.91 -15.91
N ILE A 419 0.85 9.06 -14.95
CA ILE A 419 -0.54 8.60 -14.77
C ILE A 419 -1.48 9.79 -14.56
N GLY A 420 -1.12 10.68 -13.63
CA GLY A 420 -1.98 11.80 -13.26
C GLY A 420 -2.12 12.84 -14.37
N HIS A 421 -1.03 13.20 -15.05
CA HIS A 421 -1.06 14.12 -16.18
C HIS A 421 -1.88 13.54 -17.35
N ASP A 422 -1.64 12.28 -17.74
CA ASP A 422 -2.41 11.67 -18.84
C ASP A 422 -3.90 11.53 -18.48
N LEU A 423 -4.23 11.20 -17.22
CA LEU A 423 -5.63 11.17 -16.77
C LEU A 423 -6.30 12.54 -16.88
N LEU A 424 -5.63 13.61 -16.42
CA LEU A 424 -6.14 14.97 -16.51
C LEU A 424 -6.35 15.39 -17.97
N ASP A 425 -5.37 15.14 -18.84
CA ASP A 425 -5.48 15.46 -20.26
C ASP A 425 -6.66 14.70 -20.92
N LEU A 426 -6.87 13.43 -20.56
CA LEU A 426 -7.99 12.62 -21.06
C LEU A 426 -9.35 13.20 -20.65
N VAL A 427 -9.52 13.60 -19.39
CA VAL A 427 -10.82 14.09 -18.88
C VAL A 427 -11.11 15.54 -19.30
N GLU A 428 -10.07 16.35 -19.49
CA GLU A 428 -10.17 17.71 -20.07
C GLU A 428 -10.34 17.69 -21.59
N ARG A 429 -10.11 16.54 -22.23
CA ARG A 429 -10.08 16.36 -23.69
C ARG A 429 -8.99 17.21 -24.36
N SER A 430 -7.89 17.41 -23.64
CA SER A 430 -6.72 18.16 -24.05
C SER A 430 -5.73 17.33 -24.86
N VAL A 431 -6.06 16.07 -25.22
CA VAL A 431 -5.23 15.16 -26.05
C VAL A 431 -5.69 15.22 -27.52
N PRO A 432 -5.28 16.20 -28.34
CA PRO A 432 -5.97 16.51 -29.59
C PRO A 432 -5.55 15.57 -30.74
N THR A 433 -4.41 14.88 -30.58
CA THR A 433 -3.71 14.17 -31.66
C THR A 433 -3.62 12.66 -31.45
N ARG A 434 -3.80 12.15 -30.22
CA ARG A 434 -3.74 10.70 -29.94
C ARG A 434 -5.10 10.05 -30.19
N LYS A 435 -5.11 8.99 -31.02
CA LYS A 435 -6.28 8.11 -31.13
C LYS A 435 -6.43 7.31 -29.83
N LEU A 436 -7.48 7.61 -29.07
CA LEU A 436 -7.74 6.93 -27.79
C LEU A 436 -8.05 5.44 -27.99
N THR A 437 -7.60 4.60 -27.07
CA THR A 437 -8.02 3.19 -27.00
C THR A 437 -9.45 3.06 -26.47
N SER A 438 -10.00 1.84 -26.43
CA SER A 438 -11.28 1.59 -25.76
C SER A 438 -11.21 1.92 -24.27
N PHE A 439 -10.11 1.58 -23.61
CA PHE A 439 -9.91 1.83 -22.18
C PHE A 439 -9.78 3.31 -21.85
N GLU A 440 -9.01 4.06 -22.65
CA GLU A 440 -8.87 5.51 -22.48
C GLU A 440 -10.17 6.27 -22.73
N ARG A 441 -10.98 5.82 -23.71
CA ARG A 441 -12.34 6.35 -23.89
C ARG A 441 -13.22 6.11 -22.68
N MET A 442 -13.10 4.94 -22.02
CA MET A 442 -13.82 4.68 -20.78
C MET A 442 -13.35 5.63 -19.67
N LEU A 443 -12.03 5.77 -19.46
CA LEU A 443 -11.46 6.72 -18.48
C LEU A 443 -12.02 8.13 -18.68
N ALA A 444 -11.89 8.69 -19.89
CA ALA A 444 -12.39 10.02 -20.21
C ALA A 444 -13.92 10.16 -20.02
N ALA A 445 -14.68 9.10 -20.26
CA ALA A 445 -16.15 9.12 -20.17
C ALA A 445 -16.68 8.94 -18.75
N ASP A 446 -16.00 8.17 -17.90
CA ASP A 446 -16.55 7.71 -16.61
C ASP A 446 -15.92 8.38 -15.40
N THR A 447 -14.75 9.01 -15.53
CA THR A 447 -14.21 9.79 -14.42
C THR A 447 -15.17 10.94 -14.10
N GLU A 448 -15.63 11.00 -12.87
CA GLU A 448 -16.52 12.05 -12.35
C GLU A 448 -15.72 13.13 -11.64
N ALA A 449 -14.58 12.78 -11.04
CA ALA A 449 -13.62 13.70 -10.45
C ALA A 449 -12.22 13.10 -10.36
N VAL A 450 -11.21 13.97 -10.34
CA VAL A 450 -9.82 13.65 -10.02
C VAL A 450 -9.42 14.47 -8.80
N LEU A 451 -9.00 13.79 -7.73
CA LEU A 451 -8.54 14.41 -6.50
C LEU A 451 -7.05 14.16 -6.31
N PHE A 452 -6.38 15.15 -5.71
CA PHE A 452 -5.08 14.97 -5.10
C PHE A 452 -5.25 14.97 -3.58
N VAL A 453 -4.63 13.99 -2.93
CA VAL A 453 -4.67 13.81 -1.48
C VAL A 453 -3.25 13.78 -0.95
N ARG A 454 -2.99 14.54 0.11
CA ARG A 454 -1.74 14.53 0.86
C ARG A 454 -1.98 13.93 2.24
N ILE A 455 -1.16 12.93 2.58
CA ILE A 455 -1.24 12.18 3.82
C ILE A 455 0.08 12.41 4.57
N PRO A 456 0.06 13.13 5.71
CA PRO A 456 1.27 13.37 6.49
C PRO A 456 1.81 12.08 7.10
N GLN A 457 3.08 12.10 7.51
CA GLN A 457 3.66 10.99 8.27
C GLN A 457 3.09 11.01 9.68
N ILE A 458 2.75 9.83 10.21
CA ILE A 458 2.33 9.71 11.60
C ILE A 458 3.57 9.88 12.49
N PRO A 459 3.55 10.81 13.48
CA PRO A 459 4.65 10.98 14.41
C PRO A 459 4.97 9.67 15.15
N SER A 460 6.25 9.34 15.22
CA SER A 460 6.82 8.22 15.95
C SER A 460 8.28 8.53 16.31
N ASP A 461 9.03 7.58 16.85
CA ASP A 461 10.48 7.72 17.03
C ASP A 461 11.25 7.75 15.68
N ARG A 462 10.56 7.54 14.55
CA ARG A 462 11.10 7.64 13.20
C ARG A 462 11.48 9.05 12.83
N ARG A 463 12.59 9.20 12.13
CA ARG A 463 12.91 10.46 11.44
C ARG A 463 11.83 10.75 10.40
N PHE A 464 11.41 12.00 10.34
CA PHE A 464 10.50 12.45 9.28
C PHE A 464 11.16 12.27 7.92
N GLY A 465 10.44 11.63 7.02
CA GLY A 465 10.80 11.47 5.62
C GLY A 465 10.54 12.73 4.80
N THR A 466 10.44 12.56 3.48
CA THR A 466 10.17 13.65 2.54
C THR A 466 9.52 13.11 1.27
N TYR A 467 9.31 13.97 0.27
CA TYR A 467 8.85 13.54 -1.05
C TYR A 467 9.86 12.58 -1.72
N PRO A 468 9.39 11.63 -2.53
CA PRO A 468 10.27 10.65 -3.16
C PRO A 468 11.12 11.30 -4.27
N ALA A 469 12.31 10.72 -4.52
CA ALA A 469 13.16 11.15 -5.62
C ALA A 469 12.43 10.99 -6.96
N GLY A 470 12.43 12.03 -7.79
CA GLY A 470 11.83 12.03 -9.12
C GLY A 470 12.79 11.58 -10.23
N SER A 471 14.04 11.25 -9.90
CA SER A 471 15.01 10.73 -10.87
C SER A 471 16.13 9.97 -10.18
N LEU A 472 16.89 9.19 -10.95
CA LEU A 472 18.09 8.52 -10.44
C LEU A 472 19.19 9.52 -10.02
N THR A 473 19.27 10.68 -10.68
CA THR A 473 20.20 11.76 -10.29
C THR A 473 19.81 12.38 -8.95
N GLU A 474 18.52 12.66 -8.76
CA GLU A 474 18.03 13.15 -7.47
C GLU A 474 18.22 12.11 -6.36
N LEU A 475 18.01 10.83 -6.66
CA LEU A 475 18.25 9.73 -5.72
C LEU A 475 19.74 9.67 -5.32
N ALA A 476 20.65 9.68 -6.30
CA ALA A 476 22.09 9.65 -6.06
C ALA A 476 22.58 10.87 -5.25
N GLY A 477 21.93 12.02 -5.41
CA GLY A 477 22.25 13.23 -4.63
C GLY A 477 21.78 13.22 -3.18
N ARG A 478 20.97 12.22 -2.77
CA ARG A 478 20.43 12.10 -1.40
C ARG A 478 21.16 11.08 -0.53
N VAL A 479 22.01 10.25 -1.13
CA VAL A 479 22.68 9.14 -0.46
C VAL A 479 24.20 9.34 -0.47
N PRO A 480 24.92 8.79 0.52
CA PRO A 480 26.37 8.74 0.47
C PRO A 480 26.87 8.02 -0.79
N TRP A 481 28.05 8.41 -1.27
CA TRP A 481 28.64 7.79 -2.47
C TRP A 481 28.98 6.31 -2.24
N SER A 482 29.47 5.98 -1.04
CA SER A 482 29.81 4.62 -0.65
C SER A 482 28.60 3.91 -0.07
N ARG A 483 28.25 2.72 -0.59
CA ARG A 483 27.15 1.90 -0.03
C ARG A 483 27.38 1.48 1.41
N ASN A 484 28.63 1.38 1.86
CA ASN A 484 28.95 1.00 3.24
C ASN A 484 28.64 2.14 4.25
N GLU A 485 28.41 3.35 3.75
CA GLU A 485 28.02 4.52 4.55
C GLU A 485 26.50 4.70 4.62
N TRP A 486 25.73 3.89 3.88
CA TRP A 486 24.28 4.03 3.84
C TRP A 486 23.64 3.57 5.15
N GLU A 487 22.76 4.41 5.71
CA GLU A 487 21.88 4.02 6.80
C GLU A 487 20.72 3.21 6.21
N THR A 488 20.80 1.87 6.24
CA THR A 488 19.72 0.98 5.75
C THR A 488 19.22 0.08 6.87
N ALA A 489 17.92 -0.22 6.91
CA ALA A 489 17.37 -1.19 7.85
C ALA A 489 18.12 -2.55 7.74
N PRO A 490 18.28 -3.31 8.83
CA PRO A 490 19.05 -4.55 8.78
C PRO A 490 18.38 -5.52 7.80
N ASP A 491 19.15 -6.02 6.83
CA ASP A 491 18.69 -7.03 5.90
C ASP A 491 18.45 -8.34 6.69
N PRO A 492 17.20 -8.85 6.78
CA PRO A 492 16.94 -10.09 7.48
C PRO A 492 17.42 -11.33 6.70
N GLY A 493 17.94 -11.13 5.47
CA GLY A 493 18.44 -12.14 4.56
C GLY A 493 17.35 -12.72 3.65
N GLU A 494 17.72 -13.69 2.83
CA GLU A 494 16.80 -14.35 1.90
C GLU A 494 15.77 -15.23 2.62
N GLN A 495 14.60 -15.36 2.00
CA GLN A 495 13.60 -16.37 2.33
C GLN A 495 13.49 -17.32 1.12
N PRO A 496 14.41 -18.30 0.99
CA PRO A 496 14.47 -19.14 -0.22
C PRO A 496 13.16 -19.90 -0.42
N PHE A 497 12.56 -19.70 -1.59
CA PHE A 497 11.34 -20.38 -1.96
C PHE A 497 11.58 -21.89 -2.07
N PRO A 498 10.75 -22.74 -1.43
CA PRO A 498 11.01 -24.18 -1.43
C PRO A 498 10.89 -24.78 -2.83
N GLU A 499 11.91 -25.53 -3.27
CA GLU A 499 11.90 -26.20 -4.59
C GLU A 499 10.66 -27.08 -4.78
N ARG A 500 10.18 -27.74 -3.72
CA ARG A 500 8.96 -28.56 -3.74
C ARG A 500 7.69 -27.81 -4.15
N LEU A 501 7.69 -26.48 -4.04
CA LEU A 501 6.55 -25.61 -4.38
C LEU A 501 6.67 -25.02 -5.78
N GLN A 502 7.81 -25.20 -6.47
CA GLN A 502 7.98 -24.75 -7.84
C GLN A 502 6.98 -25.44 -8.75
N GLY A 503 6.21 -24.65 -9.50
CA GLY A 503 5.16 -25.18 -10.38
C GLY A 503 3.86 -25.60 -9.68
N SER A 504 3.70 -25.36 -8.37
CA SER A 504 2.45 -25.66 -7.63
C SER A 504 1.23 -24.84 -8.06
N CYS A 505 1.41 -23.90 -8.98
CA CYS A 505 0.35 -23.13 -9.62
C CYS A 505 -0.04 -23.61 -11.03
N ARG A 506 0.58 -24.67 -11.55
CA ARG A 506 0.31 -25.18 -12.90
C ARG A 506 -0.93 -26.05 -12.95
#